data_AF-A0A2S9FN56-F1
#
_entry.id   AF-A0A2S9FN56-F1
#
_cell.length_a   1.000
_cell.length_b   1.000
_cell.length_c   1.000
_cell.angle_alpha   90.00
_cell.angle_beta   90.00
_cell.angle_gamma   90.00
#
_symmetry.space_group_name_H-M   'P 1'
#
loop_
_entity.id
_entity.type
_entity.pdbx_description
1 polymer ?
#
loop_
_entity_poly.entity_id
_entity_poly.type
_entity_poly.pdbx_seq_one_letter_code
_entity_poly.pdbx_strand_id
1 'polypeptide(L)' 'MPVLGERAVVLGASMSGLLAARVLADFYRTVTVVERDVLPTDPVPRR' A
#
# COMPACT_ATOMS: atom_id res chain seq x y z
N MET A 1 3.15 3.85 -19.39
CA MET A 1 2.55 5.09 -18.84
C MET A 1 3.68 5.99 -18.38
N PRO A 2 3.62 7.32 -18.56
CA PRO A 2 4.64 8.21 -18.00
C PRO A 2 4.61 8.10 -16.47
N VAL A 3 5.79 8.08 -15.87
CA VAL A 3 5.94 8.10 -14.41
C VAL A 3 5.46 9.46 -13.91
N LEU A 4 4.42 9.47 -13.05
CA LEU A 4 3.83 10.68 -12.47
C LEU A 4 4.72 11.31 -11.39
N GLY A 5 5.61 10.53 -10.77
CA GLY A 5 6.57 11.03 -9.79
C GLY A 5 7.49 9.96 -9.21
N GLU A 6 8.43 10.37 -8.35
CA GLU A 6 9.41 9.46 -7.73
C GLU A 6 8.80 8.63 -6.59
N ARG A 7 7.94 9.23 -5.76
CA ARG A 7 7.41 8.60 -4.54
C ARG A 7 5.93 8.86 -4.32
N ALA A 8 5.22 7.84 -3.83
CA ALA A 8 3.88 7.95 -3.28
C ALA A 8 3.81 7.28 -1.90
N VAL A 9 2.90 7.74 -1.05
CA VAL A 9 2.64 7.18 0.28
C VAL A 9 1.17 6.79 0.39
N VAL A 10 0.90 5.56 0.84
CA VAL A 10 -0.44 5.07 1.15
C VAL A 10 -0.53 4.84 2.66
N LEU A 11 -1.51 5.46 3.30
CA LEU A 11 -1.81 5.27 4.71
C LEU A 11 -2.92 4.21 4.86
N GLY A 12 -2.58 3.08 5.46
CA GLY A 12 -3.44 1.90 5.63
C GLY A 12 -3.05 0.73 4.72
N ALA A 13 -2.86 -0.45 5.30
CA ALA A 13 -2.57 -1.71 4.61
C ALA A 13 -3.78 -2.66 4.59
N SER A 14 -4.99 -2.09 4.56
CA SER A 14 -6.22 -2.84 4.31
C SER A 14 -6.30 -3.29 2.84
N MET A 15 -7.36 -4.03 2.49
CA MET A 15 -7.59 -4.44 1.10
C MET A 15 -7.65 -3.26 0.12
N SER A 16 -8.27 -2.14 0.52
CA SER A 16 -8.34 -0.95 -0.33
C SER A 16 -7.00 -0.24 -0.45
N GLY A 17 -6.25 -0.14 0.65
CA GLY A 17 -4.91 0.46 0.66
C GLY A 17 -3.93 -0.30 -0.22
N LEU A 18 -3.93 -1.64 -0.16
CA LEU A 18 -3.08 -2.48 -1.01
C LEU A 18 -3.47 -2.40 -2.50
N LEU A 19 -4.78 -2.33 -2.81
CA LEU A 19 -5.24 -2.11 -4.17
C LEU A 19 -4.77 -0.76 -4.72
N ALA A 20 -4.92 0.31 -3.92
CA ALA A 20 -4.45 1.64 -4.29
C ALA A 20 -2.93 1.66 -4.51
N ALA A 21 -2.17 1.03 -3.61
CA ALA A 21 -0.72 0.92 -3.75
C ALA A 21 -0.31 0.19 -5.04
N ARG A 22 -1.03 -0.87 -5.42
CA ARG A 22 -0.78 -1.59 -6.68
C ARG A 22 -1.00 -0.71 -7.90
N VAL A 23 -2.09 0.05 -7.94
CA VAL A 23 -2.35 0.98 -9.06
C VAL A 23 -1.30 2.07 -9.09
N LEU A 24 -0.93 2.66 -7.95
CA LEU A 24 0.12 3.69 -7.88
C LEU A 24 1.49 3.19 -8.33
N ALA A 25 1.79 1.90 -8.17
CA ALA A 25 3.05 1.30 -8.62
C ALA A 25 3.24 1.33 -10.15
N ASP A 26 2.17 1.49 -10.92
CA ASP A 26 2.26 1.67 -12.38
C ASP A 26 2.69 3.11 -12.76
N PHE A 27 2.66 4.05 -11.81
CA PHE A 27 2.89 5.48 -12.05
C PHE A 27 4.01 6.09 -11.20
N TYR A 28 4.43 5.45 -10.12
CA TYR A 28 5.48 5.96 -9.22
C TYR A 28 6.61 4.95 -9.09
N ARG A 29 7.85 5.45 -9.02
CA ARG A 29 9.02 4.57 -8.85
C ARG A 29 9.03 3.87 -7.49
N THR A 30 8.50 4.49 -6.45
CA THR A 30 8.40 3.89 -5.12
C THR A 30 7.08 4.22 -4.46
N VAL A 31 6.37 3.20 -3.99
CA VAL A 31 5.16 3.36 -3.18
C VAL A 31 5.46 2.81 -1.79
N THR A 32 5.35 3.66 -0.77
CA THR A 32 5.49 3.27 0.63
C THR A 32 4.11 3.11 1.26
N VAL A 33 3.81 1.92 1.78
CA VAL A 33 2.57 1.67 2.53
C VAL A 33 2.89 1.74 4.02
N VAL A 34 2.13 2.53 4.77
CA VAL A 34 2.28 2.68 6.22
C VAL A 34 1.00 2.19 6.89
N GLU A 35 1.12 1.23 7.79
CA GLU A 35 0.03 0.75 8.65
C GLU A 35 0.41 1.00 10.11
N ARG A 36 -0.58 1.45 10.90
CA ARG A 36 -0.42 1.64 12.33
C ARG A 36 -0.42 0.30 13.06
N ASP A 37 -1.29 -0.60 12.61
CA ASP A 37 -1.49 -1.89 13.26
C ASP A 37 -0.34 -2.84 12.93
N VAL A 38 0.07 -3.65 13.90
CA VAL A 38 1.06 -4.71 13.64
C VAL A 38 0.40 -5.77 12.77
N LEU A 39 0.94 -5.96 11.57
CA LEU A 39 0.47 -7.01 10.68
C LEU A 39 0.85 -8.39 11.25
N PRO A 40 -0.11 -9.30 11.43
CA PRO A 40 0.18 -10.64 11.90
C PRO A 40 0.96 -11.40 10.82
N THR A 41 1.84 -12.31 11.23
CA THR A 41 2.59 -13.19 10.31
C THR A 41 1.69 -14.21 9.63
N ASP A 42 0.55 -14.50 10.25
CA ASP A 42 -0.40 -15.52 9.82
C ASP A 42 -1.83 -14.96 9.76
N PRO A 43 -2.72 -15.54 8.95
CA PRO A 43 -4.13 -15.15 8.94
C PRO A 43 -4.76 -15.35 10.32
N VAL A 44 -5.31 -14.28 10.89
CA VAL A 44 -6.02 -14.32 12.18
C VAL A 44 -7.48 -13.86 11.99
N PRO A 45 -8.45 -14.48 12.70
CA PRO A 45 -9.81 -14.00 12.73
C PRO A 45 -9.86 -12.56 13.23
N ARG A 46 -10.65 -11.72 12.55
CA ARG A 46 -10.95 -10.36 13.04
C ARG A 46 -11.97 -10.47 14.17
N ARG A 47 -11.75 -9.71 15.25
CA ARG A 47 -12.74 -9.55 16.33
C ARG A 47 -13.84 -8.58 15.92
#